data_AF-A0A956ADZ1-F1
#
_entry.id   AF-A0A956ADZ1-F1
#
_cell.length_a   1.000
_cell.length_b   1.000
_cell.length_c   1.000
_cell.angle_alpha   90.00
_cell.angle_beta   90.00
_cell.angle_gamma   90.00
#
_symmetry.space_group_name_H-M   'P 1'
#
loop_
_entity.id
_entity.type
_entity.pdbx_description
1 polymer ?
#
loop_
_entity_poly.entity_id
_entity_poly.type
_entity_poly.pdbx_seq_one_letter_code
_entity_poly.pdbx_strand_id
1 'polypeptide(L)'
;MRRLTPIALVLLALVGGCARSSAVLRWERDRTAADELVAHRYELAGARRRQRLEAALARYRALIARAPDRERKNQVLFAYGETLVRLTRRSEAIAWYRSIQRATRDDEVRAKARYRIAQIALGQPSTRADGERQMDALILALPNTTFGDLALHHRIRRLRFEKRPLNQRLAYLMTMYDKLKPQRLSGRVLYWAARFCQADPKRQRDAETYYRKLIENHTIHPLRKAAIFRLGKMLFDQHRDREAIATFLELWGLREVAFLFGSYENVYYPEALFLVGEIYQRRLKNYRRAIAWYQKLRSTYRVHALRDDSLYRIIECQVALGEREAAIESFRLLRREGIDYIRVSTRDKRTGLQKVFKWESPFLKRAETLLERAGIRVR
;
A
#
# COMPACT_ATOMS: atom_id res chain seq x y z
N MET A 1 51.58 41.57 -4.54
CA MET A 1 51.99 40.62 -3.50
C MET A 1 51.88 41.27 -2.13
N ARG A 2 50.87 40.92 -1.32
CA ARG A 2 50.88 40.95 0.15
C ARG A 2 49.76 40.01 0.61
N ARG A 3 50.13 38.85 1.18
CA ARG A 3 49.23 37.81 1.67
C ARG A 3 48.72 38.24 3.05
N LEU A 4 47.41 38.41 3.22
CA LEU A 4 46.76 38.43 4.53
C LEU A 4 46.51 36.98 4.96
N THR A 5 46.97 36.63 6.15
CA THR A 5 46.91 35.28 6.75
C THR A 5 45.52 34.92 7.28
N PRO A 6 45.11 33.63 7.30
CA PRO A 6 43.76 33.18 7.66
C PRO A 6 43.40 33.26 9.16
N ILE A 7 44.30 33.77 10.01
CA ILE A 7 44.17 33.67 11.48
C ILE A 7 43.30 34.79 12.08
N ALA A 8 43.09 35.90 11.35
CA ALA A 8 42.29 37.03 11.86
C ALA A 8 40.77 36.80 11.81
N LEU A 9 40.28 35.75 11.14
CA LEU A 9 38.84 35.48 10.99
C LEU A 9 38.27 34.54 12.06
N VAL A 10 39.11 33.93 12.89
CA VAL A 10 38.67 33.01 13.96
C VAL A 10 38.44 33.72 15.30
N LEU A 11 39.02 34.92 15.50
CA LEU A 11 38.91 35.67 16.76
C LEU A 11 37.65 36.54 16.89
N LEU A 12 36.86 36.74 15.82
CA LEU A 12 35.59 37.47 15.89
C LEU A 12 34.38 36.58 16.26
N ALA A 13 34.57 35.28 16.43
CA ALA A 13 33.50 34.34 16.77
C ALA A 13 33.35 34.07 18.29
N LEU A 14 34.23 34.60 19.14
CA LEU A 14 34.28 34.22 20.57
C LEU A 14 33.76 35.28 21.56
N VAL A 15 33.33 36.47 21.10
CA VAL A 15 32.79 37.54 21.97
C VAL A 15 31.26 37.71 21.86
N GLY A 16 30.58 36.92 21.02
CA GLY A 16 29.11 36.96 20.86
C GLY A 16 28.30 36.12 21.86
N GLY A 17 28.95 35.54 22.87
CA GLY A 17 28.32 34.66 23.85
C GLY A 17 27.73 35.41 25.04
N CYS A 18 26.55 36.03 24.89
CA CYS A 18 25.60 36.27 25.99
C CYS A 18 24.26 36.93 25.56
N ALA A 19 23.95 37.00 24.26
CA ALA A 19 22.59 37.25 23.80
C ALA A 19 22.05 35.94 23.22
N ARG A 20 21.36 35.13 24.05
CA ARG A 20 20.45 34.10 23.50
C ARG A 20 19.48 34.85 22.60
N SER A 21 19.70 34.74 21.29
CA SER A 21 18.91 35.47 20.32
C SER A 21 17.44 35.16 20.57
N SER A 22 16.56 36.16 20.43
CA SER A 22 15.12 35.99 20.58
C SER A 22 14.54 34.90 19.67
N ALA A 23 15.30 34.41 18.69
CA ALA A 23 15.00 33.26 17.86
C ALA A 23 15.16 31.91 18.58
N VAL A 24 16.18 31.74 19.44
CA VAL A 24 16.41 30.50 20.22
C VAL A 24 15.34 30.35 21.32
N LEU A 25 14.99 31.44 22.01
CA LEU A 25 13.91 31.43 23.01
C LEU A 25 12.52 31.22 22.38
N ARG A 26 12.31 31.68 21.14
CA ARG A 26 11.11 31.35 20.36
C ARG A 26 11.07 29.88 19.97
N TRP A 27 12.19 29.33 19.51
CA TRP A 27 12.30 27.92 19.15
C TRP A 27 12.09 26.97 20.34
N GLU A 28 12.63 27.30 21.53
CA GLU A 28 12.40 26.52 22.75
C GLU A 28 10.94 26.57 23.24
N ARG A 29 10.28 27.75 23.20
CA ARG A 29 8.83 27.86 23.50
C ARG A 29 7.97 27.10 22.51
N ASP A 30 8.32 27.15 21.23
CA ASP A 30 7.60 26.44 20.18
C ASP A 30 7.80 24.93 20.33
N ARG A 31 8.96 24.48 20.78
CA ARG A 31 9.22 23.05 21.06
C ARG A 31 8.43 22.55 22.27
N THR A 32 8.37 23.31 23.37
CA THR A 32 7.55 22.95 24.53
C THR A 32 6.06 22.83 24.18
N ALA A 33 5.53 23.71 23.34
CA ALA A 33 4.13 23.63 22.89
C ALA A 33 3.85 22.39 22.01
N ALA A 34 4.84 21.96 21.21
CA ALA A 34 4.73 20.74 20.39
C ALA A 34 4.83 19.47 21.23
N ASP A 35 5.75 19.42 22.18
CA ASP A 35 5.92 18.31 23.12
C ASP A 35 4.71 18.19 24.05
N GLU A 36 4.12 19.33 24.48
CA GLU A 36 2.83 19.36 25.19
C GLU A 36 1.67 18.79 24.36
N LEU A 37 1.61 19.10 23.06
CA LEU A 37 0.58 18.57 22.15
C LEU A 37 0.69 17.06 21.95
N VAL A 38 1.91 16.54 21.84
CA VAL A 38 2.17 15.10 21.71
C VAL A 38 1.91 14.38 23.03
N ALA A 39 2.43 14.88 24.15
CA ALA A 39 2.20 14.33 25.48
C ALA A 39 0.70 14.29 25.83
N HIS A 40 -0.04 15.35 25.52
CA HIS A 40 -1.47 15.41 25.82
C HIS A 40 -2.29 14.41 24.97
N ARG A 41 -1.84 14.10 23.75
CA ARG A 41 -2.45 13.07 22.89
C ARG A 41 -2.36 11.67 23.50
N TYR A 42 -1.24 11.35 24.14
CA TYR A 42 -1.04 10.08 24.84
C TYR A 42 -1.82 10.00 26.16
N GLU A 43 -1.89 11.09 26.93
CA GLU A 43 -2.69 11.15 28.16
C GLU A 43 -4.19 10.93 27.92
N LEU A 44 -4.72 11.44 26.80
CA LEU A 44 -6.13 11.31 26.43
C LEU A 44 -6.49 9.91 25.89
N ALA A 45 -5.52 9.08 25.53
CA ALA A 45 -5.77 7.71 25.09
C ALA A 45 -6.18 6.77 26.25
N GLY A 46 -5.89 7.15 27.51
CA GLY A 46 -6.24 6.39 28.72
C GLY A 46 -7.29 7.04 29.64
N ALA A 47 -7.78 8.24 29.33
CA ALA A 47 -8.58 9.02 30.27
C ALA A 47 -10.09 8.67 30.23
N ARG A 48 -10.56 7.80 31.14
CA ARG A 48 -12.01 7.53 31.35
C ARG A 48 -12.75 8.58 32.20
N ARG A 49 -12.09 9.61 32.74
CA ARG A 49 -12.78 10.64 33.54
C ARG A 49 -13.20 11.82 32.66
N ARG A 50 -14.51 12.00 32.44
CA ARG A 50 -15.15 13.13 31.72
C ARG A 50 -14.53 14.49 32.07
N GLN A 51 -14.21 14.71 33.34
CA GLN A 51 -13.54 15.92 33.85
C GLN A 51 -12.22 16.24 33.14
N ARG A 52 -11.40 15.23 32.81
CA ARG A 52 -10.12 15.44 32.09
C ARG A 52 -10.33 15.87 30.65
N LEU A 53 -11.38 15.35 29.99
CA LEU A 53 -11.73 15.73 28.62
C LEU A 53 -12.24 17.19 28.56
N GLU A 54 -13.03 17.63 29.55
CA GLU A 54 -13.48 19.03 29.65
C GLU A 54 -12.30 19.98 29.91
N ALA A 55 -11.38 19.61 30.82
CA ALA A 55 -10.15 20.38 31.04
C ALA A 55 -9.29 20.46 29.75
N ALA A 56 -9.23 19.38 28.96
CA ALA A 56 -8.55 19.38 27.68
C ALA A 56 -9.20 20.35 26.67
N LEU A 57 -10.53 20.45 26.61
CA LEU A 57 -11.21 21.43 25.75
C LEU A 57 -10.81 22.87 26.09
N ALA A 58 -10.75 23.21 27.38
CA ALA A 58 -10.31 24.54 27.82
C ALA A 58 -8.86 24.83 27.38
N ARG A 59 -7.95 23.86 27.57
CA ARG A 59 -6.55 23.98 27.14
C ARG A 59 -6.41 24.14 25.63
N TYR A 60 -7.12 23.32 24.85
CA TYR A 60 -7.10 23.41 23.39
C TYR A 60 -7.59 24.77 22.90
N ARG A 61 -8.63 25.37 23.51
CA ARG A 61 -9.06 26.74 23.16
C ARG A 61 -7.94 27.77 23.35
N ALA A 62 -7.22 27.71 24.47
CA ALA A 62 -6.09 28.60 24.72
C ALA A 62 -4.95 28.37 23.72
N LEU A 63 -4.66 27.11 23.37
CA LEU A 63 -3.63 26.76 22.39
C LEU A 63 -3.99 27.24 20.97
N ILE A 64 -5.26 27.15 20.56
CA ILE A 64 -5.69 27.63 19.22
C ILE A 64 -5.43 29.13 19.06
N ALA A 65 -5.61 29.91 20.13
CA ALA A 65 -5.36 31.36 20.12
C ALA A 65 -3.87 31.71 20.05
N ARG A 66 -2.98 30.81 20.46
CA ARG A 66 -1.53 31.04 20.58
C ARG A 66 -0.68 30.20 19.61
N ALA A 67 -1.31 29.39 18.76
CA ALA A 67 -0.60 28.45 17.90
C ALA A 67 0.32 29.20 16.93
N PRO A 68 1.64 28.89 16.90
CA PRO A 68 2.64 29.70 16.21
C PRO A 68 2.59 29.52 14.69
N ASP A 69 2.19 28.34 14.22
CA ASP A 69 2.12 28.01 12.80
C ASP A 69 0.81 27.33 12.41
N ARG A 70 0.55 27.33 11.10
CA ARG A 70 -0.68 26.80 10.49
C ARG A 70 -0.85 25.30 10.71
N GLU A 71 0.22 24.52 10.67
CA GLU A 71 0.14 23.06 10.81
C GLU A 71 -0.27 22.69 12.24
N ARG A 72 0.42 23.24 13.24
CA ARG A 72 0.08 23.02 14.65
C ARG A 72 -1.30 23.53 14.99
N LYS A 73 -1.68 24.71 14.49
CA LYS A 73 -3.04 25.23 14.64
C LYS A 73 -4.06 24.22 14.11
N ASN A 74 -3.85 23.64 12.92
CA ASN A 74 -4.73 22.61 12.37
C ASN A 74 -4.78 21.37 13.27
N GLN A 75 -3.63 20.88 13.78
CA GLN A 75 -3.59 19.74 14.68
C GLN A 75 -4.45 19.98 15.95
N VAL A 76 -4.30 21.15 16.59
CA VAL A 76 -5.06 21.52 17.79
C VAL A 76 -6.56 21.67 17.47
N LEU A 77 -6.91 22.31 16.35
CA LEU A 77 -8.29 22.46 15.88
C LEU A 77 -9.01 21.10 15.75
N PHE A 78 -8.34 20.10 15.17
CA PHE A 78 -8.91 18.75 15.06
C PHE A 78 -8.92 18.03 16.41
N ALA A 79 -7.89 18.15 17.23
CA ALA A 79 -7.86 17.53 18.57
C ALA A 79 -9.03 18.00 19.45
N TYR A 80 -9.37 19.30 19.37
CA TYR A 80 -10.56 19.85 20.03
C TYR A 80 -11.84 19.18 19.55
N GLY A 81 -12.03 19.08 18.23
CA GLY A 81 -13.21 18.42 17.64
C GLY A 81 -13.33 16.94 18.01
N GLU A 82 -12.23 16.18 18.01
CA GLU A 82 -12.22 14.77 18.44
C GLU A 82 -12.57 14.62 19.93
N THR A 83 -12.13 15.56 20.75
CA THR A 83 -12.44 15.58 22.20
C THR A 83 -13.93 15.81 22.42
N LEU A 84 -14.57 16.69 21.64
CA LEU A 84 -16.03 16.85 21.65
C LEU A 84 -16.77 15.56 21.26
N VAL A 85 -16.27 14.83 20.25
CA VAL A 85 -16.85 13.52 19.86
C VAL A 85 -16.73 12.49 20.99
N ARG A 86 -15.57 12.41 21.65
CA ARG A 86 -15.34 11.52 22.81
C ARG A 86 -16.23 11.86 24.00
N LEU A 87 -16.56 13.14 24.20
CA LEU A 87 -17.52 13.63 25.18
C LEU A 87 -18.98 13.43 24.78
N THR A 88 -19.25 12.74 23.67
CA THR A 88 -20.58 12.55 23.04
C THR A 88 -21.30 13.86 22.65
N ARG A 89 -20.61 15.01 22.68
CA ARG A 89 -21.06 16.35 22.27
C ARG A 89 -20.99 16.50 20.74
N ARG A 90 -21.70 15.61 20.03
CA ARG A 90 -21.61 15.46 18.57
C ARG A 90 -22.11 16.69 17.79
N SER A 91 -23.17 17.35 18.25
CA SER A 91 -23.70 18.58 17.63
C SER A 91 -22.67 19.71 17.65
N GLU A 92 -22.01 19.91 18.79
CA GLU A 92 -20.93 20.88 18.95
C GLU A 92 -19.71 20.51 18.12
N ALA A 93 -19.34 19.22 18.06
CA ALA A 93 -18.25 18.76 17.20
C ALA A 93 -18.54 19.07 15.72
N ILE A 94 -19.77 18.86 15.25
CA ILE A 94 -20.17 19.19 13.87
C ILE A 94 -20.11 20.70 13.64
N ALA A 95 -20.66 21.51 14.55
CA ALA A 95 -20.60 22.97 14.44
C ALA A 95 -19.14 23.48 14.38
N TRP A 96 -18.27 22.87 15.19
CA TRP A 96 -16.84 23.15 15.20
C TRP A 96 -16.16 22.75 13.89
N TYR A 97 -16.38 21.55 13.36
CA TYR A 97 -15.81 21.18 12.06
C TYR A 97 -16.34 22.06 10.91
N ARG A 98 -17.58 22.53 10.98
CA ARG A 98 -18.13 23.51 10.02
C ARG A 98 -17.45 24.88 10.14
N SER A 99 -17.03 25.30 11.34
CA SER A 99 -16.27 26.55 11.48
C SER A 99 -14.88 26.43 10.85
N ILE A 100 -14.20 25.29 11.03
CA ILE A 100 -12.93 24.98 10.37
C ILE A 100 -13.08 25.05 8.85
N GLN A 101 -14.12 24.43 8.28
CA GLN A 101 -14.37 24.46 6.83
C GLN A 101 -14.56 25.86 6.27
N ARG A 102 -15.23 26.75 7.01
CA ARG A 102 -15.50 28.14 6.60
C ARG A 102 -14.26 29.01 6.73
N ALA A 103 -13.42 28.76 7.74
CA ALA A 103 -12.25 29.58 8.04
C ALA A 103 -11.02 29.26 7.19
N THR A 104 -10.90 28.04 6.66
CA THR A 104 -9.69 27.60 5.95
C THR A 104 -9.85 27.57 4.43
N ARG A 105 -8.83 28.09 3.72
CA ARG A 105 -8.68 27.93 2.26
C ARG A 105 -7.90 26.67 1.88
N ASP A 106 -7.44 25.90 2.86
CA ASP A 106 -6.74 24.64 2.65
C ASP A 106 -7.68 23.49 2.32
N ASP A 107 -7.56 22.94 1.11
CA ASP A 107 -8.40 21.84 0.64
C ASP A 107 -8.28 20.59 1.50
N GLU A 108 -7.08 20.25 1.98
CA GLU A 108 -6.81 19.05 2.78
C GLU A 108 -7.46 19.19 4.17
N VAL A 109 -7.35 20.37 4.79
CA VAL A 109 -8.01 20.69 6.07
C VAL A 109 -9.54 20.71 5.90
N ARG A 110 -10.06 21.32 4.83
CA ARG A 110 -11.51 21.32 4.54
C ARG A 110 -12.01 19.89 4.35
N ALA A 111 -11.29 19.07 3.58
CA ALA A 111 -11.63 17.69 3.31
C ALA A 111 -11.65 16.85 4.60
N LYS A 112 -10.63 17.01 5.46
CA LYS A 112 -10.58 16.36 6.78
C LYS A 112 -11.78 16.73 7.64
N ALA A 113 -12.12 18.02 7.73
CA ALA A 113 -13.27 18.46 8.51
C ALA A 113 -14.58 17.89 7.95
N ARG A 114 -14.78 17.89 6.62
CA ARG A 114 -15.96 17.28 5.98
C ARG A 114 -16.06 15.79 6.26
N TYR A 115 -14.94 15.08 6.14
CA TYR A 115 -14.86 13.66 6.43
C TYR A 115 -15.25 13.37 7.88
N ARG A 116 -14.80 14.17 8.86
CA ARG A 116 -15.17 14.00 10.27
C ARG A 116 -16.66 14.22 10.52
N ILE A 117 -17.28 15.23 9.91
CA ILE A 117 -18.74 15.43 10.02
C ILE A 117 -19.48 14.21 9.46
N ALA A 118 -19.08 13.74 8.27
CA ALA A 118 -19.67 12.57 7.66
C ALA A 118 -19.53 11.32 8.55
N GLN A 119 -18.36 11.10 9.17
CA GLN A 119 -18.14 9.99 10.12
C GLN A 119 -19.04 10.08 11.36
N ILE A 120 -19.24 11.27 11.93
CA ILE A 120 -20.14 11.46 13.06
C ILE A 120 -21.57 11.05 12.67
N ALA A 121 -22.04 11.48 11.49
CA ALA A 121 -23.37 11.14 10.98
C ALA A 121 -23.52 9.64 10.68
N LEU A 122 -22.49 9.00 10.10
CA LEU A 122 -22.48 7.55 9.84
C LEU A 122 -22.59 6.70 11.11
N GLY A 123 -22.08 7.22 12.24
CA GLY A 123 -22.12 6.56 13.54
C GLY A 123 -23.52 6.52 14.18
N GLN A 124 -24.51 7.23 13.62
CA GLN A 124 -25.88 7.26 14.14
C GLN A 124 -26.84 6.66 13.12
N PRO A 125 -27.75 5.74 13.51
CA PRO A 125 -28.72 5.17 12.58
C PRO A 125 -29.58 6.21 11.86
N SER A 126 -30.06 7.23 12.58
CA SER A 126 -30.96 8.27 12.04
C SER A 126 -30.30 9.20 11.02
N THR A 127 -29.00 9.47 11.15
CA THR A 127 -28.26 10.38 10.25
C THR A 127 -27.31 9.65 9.29
N ARG A 128 -27.32 8.31 9.29
CA ARG A 128 -26.43 7.50 8.44
C ARG A 128 -26.58 7.81 6.95
N ALA A 129 -27.80 7.99 6.46
CA ALA A 129 -28.03 8.32 5.05
C ALA A 129 -27.42 9.69 4.68
N ASP A 130 -27.50 10.65 5.61
CA ASP A 130 -26.86 11.95 5.45
C ASP A 130 -25.34 11.85 5.44
N GLY A 131 -24.78 11.06 6.36
CA GLY A 131 -23.33 10.78 6.38
C GLY A 131 -22.82 10.21 5.05
N GLU A 132 -23.57 9.33 4.40
CA GLU A 132 -23.21 8.82 3.07
C GLU A 132 -23.29 9.90 1.98
N ARG A 133 -24.33 10.74 1.98
CA ARG A 133 -24.42 11.87 1.05
C ARG A 133 -23.25 12.85 1.25
N GLN A 134 -22.83 13.08 2.49
CA GLN A 134 -21.68 13.92 2.77
C GLN A 134 -20.35 13.29 2.30
N MET A 135 -20.20 11.97 2.38
CA MET A 135 -19.05 11.27 1.76
C MET A 135 -19.06 11.45 0.25
N ASP A 136 -20.20 11.25 -0.39
CA ASP A 136 -20.36 11.41 -1.84
C ASP A 136 -20.04 12.86 -2.27
N ALA A 137 -20.54 13.86 -1.54
CA ALA A 137 -20.24 15.27 -1.78
C ALA A 137 -18.74 15.59 -1.58
N LEU A 138 -18.09 14.98 -0.59
CA LEU A 138 -16.66 15.15 -0.35
C LEU A 138 -15.82 14.57 -1.50
N ILE A 139 -16.16 13.38 -1.99
CA ILE A 139 -15.47 12.74 -3.12
C ILE A 139 -15.49 13.66 -4.34
N LEU A 140 -16.66 14.24 -4.66
CA LEU A 140 -16.83 15.09 -5.83
C LEU A 140 -16.19 16.47 -5.67
N ALA A 141 -16.26 17.06 -4.48
CA ALA A 141 -15.76 18.42 -4.25
C ALA A 141 -14.26 18.50 -4.00
N LEU A 142 -13.66 17.48 -3.36
CA LEU A 142 -12.24 17.48 -2.97
C LEU A 142 -11.55 16.15 -3.34
N PRO A 143 -11.60 15.74 -4.62
CA PRO A 143 -11.16 14.42 -5.09
C PRO A 143 -9.66 14.18 -4.93
N ASN A 144 -8.84 15.23 -5.00
CA ASN A 144 -7.39 15.10 -4.96
C ASN A 144 -6.81 15.10 -3.52
N THR A 145 -7.67 15.13 -2.50
CA THR A 145 -7.28 15.13 -1.08
C THR A 145 -7.18 13.72 -0.51
N THR A 146 -6.41 13.53 0.57
CA THR A 146 -6.34 12.23 1.26
C THR A 146 -7.72 11.81 1.75
N PHE A 147 -8.52 12.77 2.23
CA PHE A 147 -9.85 12.49 2.77
C PHE A 147 -10.91 12.25 1.69
N GLY A 148 -10.75 12.80 0.48
CA GLY A 148 -11.53 12.38 -0.69
C GLY A 148 -11.29 10.91 -1.04
N ASP A 149 -10.03 10.47 -1.02
CA ASP A 149 -9.67 9.07 -1.24
C ASP A 149 -10.21 8.14 -0.14
N LEU A 150 -10.10 8.55 1.14
CA LEU A 150 -10.66 7.81 2.27
C LEU A 150 -12.20 7.74 2.22
N ALA A 151 -12.86 8.80 1.78
CA ALA A 151 -14.31 8.80 1.56
C ALA A 151 -14.71 7.79 0.48
N LEU A 152 -14.02 7.81 -0.68
CA LEU A 152 -14.26 6.82 -1.74
C LEU A 152 -14.00 5.39 -1.25
N HIS A 153 -12.91 5.17 -0.51
CA HIS A 153 -12.61 3.87 0.09
C HIS A 153 -13.73 3.41 1.04
N HIS A 154 -14.26 4.30 1.88
CA HIS A 154 -15.40 4.01 2.74
C HIS A 154 -16.62 3.56 1.93
N ARG A 155 -16.97 4.29 0.86
CA ARG A 155 -18.10 3.97 -0.02
C ARG A 155 -17.92 2.60 -0.69
N ILE A 156 -16.75 2.31 -1.24
CA ILE A 156 -16.44 1.02 -1.84
C ILE A 156 -16.53 -0.12 -0.82
N ARG A 157 -15.97 0.08 0.38
CA ARG A 157 -16.06 -0.91 1.47
C ARG A 157 -17.51 -1.20 1.80
N ARG A 158 -18.35 -0.17 1.89
CA ARG A 158 -19.79 -0.31 2.13
C ARG A 158 -20.47 -1.09 1.01
N LEU A 159 -20.23 -0.76 -0.26
CA LEU A 159 -20.76 -1.50 -1.41
C LEU A 159 -20.37 -3.00 -1.40
N ARG A 160 -19.18 -3.33 -0.89
CA ARG A 160 -18.73 -4.73 -0.79
C ARG A 160 -19.51 -5.53 0.25
N PHE A 161 -19.87 -4.90 1.37
CA PHE A 161 -20.54 -5.58 2.49
C PHE A 161 -22.07 -5.47 2.43
N GLU A 162 -22.62 -4.45 1.78
CA GLU A 162 -24.06 -4.36 1.57
C GLU A 162 -24.53 -5.40 0.55
N LYS A 163 -25.66 -6.06 0.81
CA LYS A 163 -26.31 -7.00 -0.11
C LYS A 163 -26.96 -6.32 -1.33
N ARG A 164 -26.35 -5.27 -1.88
CA ARG A 164 -26.82 -4.61 -3.11
C ARG A 164 -26.55 -5.49 -4.33
N PRO A 165 -27.49 -5.59 -5.29
CA PRO A 165 -27.24 -6.21 -6.58
C PRO A 165 -26.04 -5.58 -7.30
N LEU A 166 -25.27 -6.40 -8.03
CA LEU A 166 -24.07 -5.96 -8.74
C LEU A 166 -24.34 -4.75 -9.65
N ASN A 167 -25.43 -4.77 -10.42
CA ASN A 167 -25.81 -3.68 -11.33
C ASN A 167 -25.98 -2.34 -10.60
N GLN A 168 -26.54 -2.32 -9.38
CA GLN A 168 -26.70 -1.09 -8.61
C GLN A 168 -25.34 -0.56 -8.10
N ARG A 169 -24.44 -1.47 -7.71
CA ARG A 169 -23.07 -1.10 -7.30
C ARG A 169 -22.32 -0.48 -8.48
N LEU A 170 -22.42 -1.10 -9.65
CA LEU A 170 -21.78 -0.61 -10.87
C LEU A 170 -22.39 0.71 -11.34
N ALA A 171 -23.70 0.88 -11.30
CA ALA A 171 -24.37 2.13 -11.65
C ALA A 171 -23.86 3.30 -10.78
N TYR A 172 -23.74 3.08 -9.46
CA TYR A 172 -23.15 4.08 -8.56
C TYR A 172 -21.69 4.39 -8.94
N LEU A 173 -20.85 3.37 -9.14
CA LEU A 173 -19.45 3.57 -9.48
C LEU A 173 -19.29 4.29 -10.83
N MET A 174 -20.07 3.92 -11.84
CA MET A 174 -19.98 4.57 -13.16
C MET A 174 -20.47 6.01 -13.12
N THR A 175 -21.53 6.31 -12.36
CA THR A 175 -21.95 7.69 -12.10
C THR A 175 -20.83 8.51 -11.43
N MET A 176 -20.14 7.93 -10.46
CA MET A 176 -18.98 8.58 -9.82
C MET A 176 -17.82 8.75 -10.79
N TYR A 177 -17.54 7.73 -11.60
CA TYR A 177 -16.48 7.76 -12.61
C TYR A 177 -16.69 8.93 -13.58
N ASP A 178 -17.91 9.11 -14.10
CA ASP A 178 -18.22 10.18 -15.05
C ASP A 178 -18.04 11.57 -14.45
N LYS A 179 -18.40 11.75 -13.17
CA LYS A 179 -18.22 13.03 -12.46
C LYS A 179 -16.78 13.31 -12.04
N LEU A 180 -15.94 12.29 -11.93
CA LEU A 180 -14.56 12.42 -11.46
C LEU A 180 -13.54 12.52 -12.60
N LYS A 181 -13.85 12.14 -13.84
CA LYS A 181 -12.87 12.24 -14.94
C LYS A 181 -12.41 13.69 -15.16
N PRO A 182 -11.10 13.95 -15.40
CA PRO A 182 -9.97 13.01 -15.50
C PRO A 182 -9.16 12.84 -14.19
N GLN A 183 -9.76 13.10 -13.03
CA GLN A 183 -9.05 13.20 -11.75
C GLN A 183 -8.48 11.87 -11.26
N ARG A 184 -7.52 11.93 -10.32
CA ARG A 184 -6.82 10.75 -9.77
C ARG A 184 -7.76 9.66 -9.28
N LEU A 185 -8.88 10.01 -8.64
CA LEU A 185 -9.81 9.02 -8.07
C LEU A 185 -10.57 8.19 -9.11
N SER A 186 -10.72 8.67 -10.34
CA SER A 186 -11.49 7.94 -11.37
C SER A 186 -10.83 6.60 -11.71
N GLY A 187 -9.49 6.52 -11.65
CA GLY A 187 -8.76 5.26 -11.77
C GLY A 187 -9.08 4.25 -10.67
N ARG A 188 -9.24 4.70 -9.41
CA ARG A 188 -9.68 3.83 -8.31
C ARG A 188 -11.10 3.33 -8.52
N VAL A 189 -12.00 4.18 -9.02
CA VAL A 189 -13.39 3.79 -9.33
C VAL A 189 -13.41 2.66 -10.37
N LEU A 190 -12.67 2.80 -11.47
CA LEU A 190 -12.53 1.75 -12.49
C LEU A 190 -11.97 0.45 -11.92
N TYR A 191 -10.93 0.53 -11.08
CA TYR A 191 -10.34 -0.65 -10.46
C TYR A 191 -11.38 -1.46 -9.67
N TRP A 192 -12.20 -0.78 -8.87
CA TRP A 192 -13.20 -1.45 -8.05
C TRP A 192 -14.41 -1.93 -8.84
N ALA A 193 -14.81 -1.21 -9.89
CA ALA A 193 -15.80 -1.70 -10.84
C ALA A 193 -15.33 -3.01 -11.48
N ALA A 194 -14.09 -3.05 -11.97
CA ALA A 194 -13.47 -4.26 -12.51
C ALA A 194 -13.46 -5.41 -11.49
N ARG A 195 -13.07 -5.13 -10.23
CA ARG A 195 -13.05 -6.13 -9.16
C ARG A 195 -14.42 -6.68 -8.80
N PHE A 196 -15.47 -5.86 -8.84
CA PHE A 196 -16.83 -6.34 -8.60
C PHE A 196 -17.33 -7.21 -9.76
N CYS A 197 -17.06 -6.83 -11.01
CA CYS A 197 -17.39 -7.66 -12.18
C CYS A 197 -16.60 -8.96 -12.19
N GLN A 198 -15.32 -8.94 -11.81
CA GLN A 198 -14.45 -10.13 -11.78
C GLN A 198 -14.96 -11.20 -10.81
N ALA A 199 -15.69 -10.82 -9.77
CA ALA A 199 -16.28 -11.76 -8.81
C ALA A 199 -17.51 -12.51 -9.37
N ASP A 200 -18.06 -12.07 -10.50
CA ASP A 200 -19.22 -12.70 -11.17
C ASP A 200 -18.77 -13.30 -12.52
N PRO A 201 -18.83 -14.63 -12.69
CA PRO A 201 -18.47 -15.29 -13.95
C PRO A 201 -19.21 -14.75 -15.18
N LYS A 202 -20.44 -14.23 -15.02
CA LYS A 202 -21.24 -13.69 -16.13
C LYS A 202 -20.79 -12.29 -16.56
N ARG A 203 -19.86 -11.66 -15.84
CA ARG A 203 -19.44 -10.26 -16.02
C ARG A 203 -17.95 -10.11 -16.27
N GLN A 204 -17.25 -11.19 -16.65
CA GLN A 204 -15.81 -11.14 -16.92
C GLN A 204 -15.42 -10.16 -18.04
N ARG A 205 -16.26 -10.02 -19.08
CA ARG A 205 -16.02 -9.03 -20.17
C ARG A 205 -16.06 -7.58 -19.66
N ASP A 206 -16.96 -7.27 -18.74
CA ASP A 206 -17.04 -5.94 -18.13
C ASP A 206 -15.81 -5.68 -17.25
N ALA A 207 -15.35 -6.71 -16.51
CA ALA A 207 -14.14 -6.62 -15.71
C ALA A 207 -12.91 -6.29 -16.58
N GLU A 208 -12.76 -6.98 -17.71
CA GLU A 208 -11.73 -6.69 -18.70
C GLU A 208 -11.79 -5.25 -19.18
N THR A 209 -12.97 -4.81 -19.61
CA THR A 209 -13.21 -3.46 -20.12
C THR A 209 -12.78 -2.39 -19.11
N TYR A 210 -13.15 -2.55 -17.84
CA TYR A 210 -12.78 -1.59 -16.81
C TYR A 210 -11.29 -1.61 -16.45
N TYR A 211 -10.63 -2.79 -16.45
CA TYR A 211 -9.18 -2.85 -16.26
C TYR A 211 -8.44 -2.17 -17.41
N ARG A 212 -8.80 -2.47 -18.67
CA ARG A 212 -8.18 -1.84 -19.85
C ARG A 212 -8.35 -0.32 -19.81
N LYS A 213 -9.57 0.15 -19.53
CA LYS A 213 -9.85 1.58 -19.39
C LYS A 213 -9.00 2.26 -18.33
N LEU A 214 -8.69 1.57 -17.22
CA LEU A 214 -7.79 2.10 -16.19
C LEU A 214 -6.35 2.16 -16.70
N ILE A 215 -5.87 1.09 -17.33
CA ILE A 215 -4.49 0.97 -17.82
C ILE A 215 -4.20 2.04 -18.88
N GLU A 216 -5.14 2.26 -19.79
CA GLU A 216 -5.02 3.19 -20.92
C GLU A 216 -5.14 4.65 -20.46
N ASN A 217 -6.17 4.98 -19.68
CA ASN A 217 -6.49 6.39 -19.36
C ASN A 217 -5.77 6.91 -18.10
N HIS A 218 -5.10 6.04 -17.33
CA HIS A 218 -4.51 6.39 -16.04
C HIS A 218 -3.08 5.83 -15.88
N THR A 219 -2.19 6.24 -16.78
CA THR A 219 -0.80 5.73 -16.92
C THR A 219 0.06 5.86 -15.67
N ILE A 220 -0.16 6.87 -14.82
CA ILE A 220 0.60 7.16 -13.58
C ILE A 220 -0.16 6.70 -12.31
N HIS A 221 -1.34 6.09 -12.45
CA HIS A 221 -2.19 5.81 -11.29
C HIS A 221 -1.62 4.67 -10.40
N PRO A 222 -1.67 4.79 -9.06
CA PRO A 222 -1.08 3.79 -8.15
C PRO A 222 -1.61 2.36 -8.31
N LEU A 223 -2.85 2.21 -8.80
CA LEU A 223 -3.47 0.91 -9.05
C LEU A 223 -3.22 0.36 -10.47
N ARG A 224 -2.48 1.06 -11.34
CA ARG A 224 -2.22 0.59 -12.71
C ARG A 224 -1.52 -0.76 -12.73
N LYS A 225 -0.41 -0.90 -12.00
CA LYS A 225 0.33 -2.18 -11.90
C LYS A 225 -0.57 -3.32 -11.38
N ALA A 226 -1.43 -3.03 -10.40
CA ALA A 226 -2.41 -3.98 -9.88
C ALA A 226 -3.50 -4.35 -10.92
N ALA A 227 -3.94 -3.40 -11.75
CA ALA A 227 -4.91 -3.63 -12.81
C ALA A 227 -4.32 -4.52 -13.92
N ILE A 228 -3.09 -4.22 -14.38
CA ILE A 228 -2.39 -5.02 -15.40
C ILE A 228 -2.23 -6.46 -14.91
N PHE A 229 -1.75 -6.65 -13.68
CA PHE A 229 -1.59 -7.99 -13.10
C PHE A 229 -2.92 -8.76 -13.05
N ARG A 230 -4.01 -8.12 -12.58
CA ARG A 230 -5.33 -8.74 -12.47
C ARG A 230 -5.94 -9.07 -13.84
N LEU A 231 -5.73 -8.20 -14.83
CA LEU A 231 -6.13 -8.46 -16.22
C LEU A 231 -5.37 -9.66 -16.77
N GLY A 232 -4.05 -9.70 -16.62
CA GLY A 232 -3.21 -10.82 -17.06
C GLY A 232 -3.65 -12.15 -16.44
N LYS A 233 -3.95 -12.17 -15.13
CA LYS A 233 -4.47 -13.36 -14.45
C LYS A 233 -5.84 -13.79 -14.98
N MET A 234 -6.74 -12.84 -15.23
CA MET A 234 -8.05 -13.16 -15.79
C MET A 234 -7.94 -13.72 -17.23
N LEU A 235 -7.06 -13.16 -18.06
CA LEU A 235 -6.77 -13.69 -19.40
C LEU A 235 -6.15 -15.09 -19.34
N PHE A 236 -5.26 -15.32 -18.36
CA PHE A 236 -4.72 -16.64 -18.08
C PHE A 236 -5.83 -17.62 -17.69
N ASP A 237 -6.72 -17.26 -16.77
CA ASP A 237 -7.83 -18.15 -16.37
C ASP A 237 -8.79 -18.47 -17.53
N GLN A 238 -8.87 -17.59 -18.54
CA GLN A 238 -9.68 -17.76 -19.76
C GLN A 238 -8.96 -18.46 -20.92
N HIS A 239 -7.76 -19.01 -20.70
CA HIS A 239 -6.94 -19.65 -21.76
C HIS A 239 -6.52 -18.72 -22.90
N ARG A 240 -6.54 -17.40 -22.70
CA ARG A 240 -6.07 -16.39 -23.66
C ARG A 240 -4.58 -16.14 -23.51
N ASP A 241 -3.80 -17.19 -23.76
CA ASP A 241 -2.38 -17.29 -23.41
C ASP A 241 -1.50 -16.17 -23.97
N ARG A 242 -1.67 -15.84 -25.25
CA ARG A 242 -0.86 -14.79 -25.90
C ARG A 242 -1.12 -13.42 -25.28
N GLU A 243 -2.37 -13.10 -25.00
CA GLU A 243 -2.75 -11.82 -24.38
C GLU A 243 -2.32 -11.77 -22.91
N ALA A 244 -2.45 -12.87 -22.17
CA ALA A 244 -1.97 -12.97 -20.80
C ALA A 244 -0.46 -12.72 -20.72
N ILE A 245 0.33 -13.37 -21.58
CA ILE A 245 1.78 -13.14 -21.68
C ILE A 245 2.05 -11.66 -21.98
N ALA A 246 1.44 -11.08 -23.03
CA ALA A 246 1.65 -9.69 -23.39
C ALA A 246 1.34 -8.73 -22.23
N THR A 247 0.26 -8.99 -21.49
CA THR A 247 -0.14 -8.20 -20.32
C THR A 247 0.87 -8.31 -19.17
N PHE A 248 1.38 -9.51 -18.88
CA PHE A 248 2.42 -9.68 -17.87
C PHE A 248 3.76 -9.05 -18.27
N LEU A 249 4.08 -9.05 -19.57
CA LEU A 249 5.27 -8.37 -20.09
C LEU A 249 5.15 -6.85 -20.03
N GLU A 250 3.96 -6.29 -20.27
CA GLU A 250 3.69 -4.87 -20.03
C GLU A 250 3.97 -4.53 -18.57
N LEU A 251 3.42 -5.31 -17.63
CA LEU A 251 3.66 -5.12 -16.20
C LEU A 251 5.16 -5.13 -15.87
N TRP A 252 5.89 -6.11 -16.40
CA TRP A 252 7.33 -6.22 -16.22
C TRP A 252 8.10 -5.02 -16.78
N GLY A 253 7.67 -4.49 -17.93
CA GLY A 253 8.23 -3.27 -18.53
C GLY A 253 8.08 -2.03 -17.66
N LEU A 254 7.08 -2.00 -16.76
CA LEU A 254 6.90 -0.90 -15.78
C LEU A 254 7.79 -1.05 -14.52
N ARG A 255 8.75 -1.97 -14.51
CA ARG A 255 9.63 -2.16 -13.36
C ARG A 255 10.65 -1.02 -13.28
N GLU A 256 10.54 -0.25 -12.21
CA GLU A 256 11.54 0.76 -11.84
C GLU A 256 12.74 0.05 -11.20
N VAL A 257 13.90 0.13 -11.83
CA VAL A 257 15.16 -0.34 -11.27
C VAL A 257 15.87 0.86 -10.66
N ALA A 258 15.64 1.10 -9.36
CA ALA A 258 16.38 2.14 -8.65
C ALA A 258 17.82 1.66 -8.43
N PHE A 259 18.77 2.26 -9.15
CA PHE A 259 20.19 1.91 -9.09
C PHE A 259 20.79 2.08 -7.68
N LEU A 260 20.31 3.05 -6.89
CA LEU A 260 20.95 3.47 -5.63
C LEU A 260 20.31 2.93 -4.35
N PHE A 261 19.02 2.55 -4.35
CA PHE A 261 18.28 2.27 -3.10
C PHE A 261 17.65 0.89 -3.04
N GLY A 262 18.03 -0.01 -3.94
CA GLY A 262 17.34 -1.26 -4.16
C GLY A 262 16.01 -1.02 -4.87
N SER A 263 15.59 -1.95 -5.73
CA SER A 263 14.28 -1.86 -6.37
C SER A 263 13.19 -1.97 -5.32
N TYR A 264 12.27 -0.99 -5.23
CA TYR A 264 11.01 -1.17 -4.53
C TYR A 264 10.25 -2.30 -5.22
N GLU A 265 10.36 -3.50 -4.64
CA GLU A 265 9.85 -4.70 -5.25
C GLU A 265 8.33 -4.67 -5.22
N ASN A 266 7.73 -4.56 -6.40
CA ASN A 266 6.29 -4.71 -6.52
C ASN A 266 5.96 -6.21 -6.38
N VAL A 267 5.04 -6.52 -5.45
CA VAL A 267 4.59 -7.88 -5.15
C VAL A 267 4.06 -8.67 -6.36
N TYR A 268 3.65 -7.98 -7.44
CA TYR A 268 3.12 -8.64 -8.64
C TYR A 268 4.19 -9.17 -9.60
N TYR A 269 5.43 -8.66 -9.55
CA TYR A 269 6.42 -8.99 -10.57
C TYR A 269 6.89 -10.45 -10.52
N PRO A 270 7.24 -11.04 -9.36
CA PRO A 270 7.65 -12.44 -9.32
C PRO A 270 6.54 -13.38 -9.79
N GLU A 271 5.29 -13.16 -9.33
CA GLU A 271 4.15 -13.98 -9.74
C GLU A 271 3.85 -13.85 -11.24
N ALA A 272 3.96 -12.64 -11.82
CA ALA A 272 3.78 -12.45 -13.26
C ALA A 272 4.82 -13.22 -14.10
N LEU A 273 6.12 -13.16 -13.72
CA LEU A 273 7.16 -13.95 -14.40
C LEU A 273 6.90 -15.46 -14.31
N PHE A 274 6.48 -15.91 -13.13
CA PHE A 274 6.14 -17.31 -12.90
C PHE A 274 5.00 -17.76 -13.80
N LEU A 275 3.92 -16.98 -13.88
CA LEU A 275 2.76 -17.27 -14.73
C LEU A 275 3.12 -17.26 -16.23
N VAL A 276 4.03 -16.39 -16.68
CA VAL A 276 4.54 -16.45 -18.06
C VAL A 276 5.26 -17.76 -18.32
N GLY A 277 6.13 -18.20 -17.39
CA GLY A 277 6.78 -19.51 -17.47
C GLY A 277 5.77 -20.66 -17.50
N GLU A 278 4.72 -20.58 -16.68
CA GLU A 278 3.67 -21.59 -16.60
C GLU A 278 2.88 -21.72 -17.89
N ILE A 279 2.52 -20.59 -18.53
CA ILE A 279 1.85 -20.59 -19.84
C ILE A 279 2.71 -21.29 -20.88
N TYR A 280 4.00 -20.92 -20.97
CA TYR A 280 4.92 -21.55 -21.92
C TYR A 280 5.08 -23.05 -21.68
N GLN A 281 5.23 -23.47 -20.43
CA GLN A 281 5.43 -24.87 -20.06
C GLN A 281 4.17 -25.70 -20.32
N ARG A 282 3.04 -25.28 -19.75
CA ARG A 282 1.86 -26.14 -19.62
C ARG A 282 0.95 -26.08 -20.84
N ARG A 283 0.79 -24.89 -21.43
CA ARG A 283 -0.19 -24.65 -22.49
C ARG A 283 0.44 -24.60 -23.87
N LEU A 284 1.56 -23.89 -24.01
CA LEU A 284 2.26 -23.76 -25.30
C LEU A 284 3.30 -24.86 -25.55
N LYS A 285 3.61 -25.69 -24.54
CA LYS A 285 4.63 -26.76 -24.59
C LYS A 285 6.00 -26.29 -25.08
N ASN A 286 6.33 -25.01 -24.86
CA ASN A 286 7.62 -24.43 -25.21
C ASN A 286 8.51 -24.39 -23.96
N TYR A 287 9.07 -25.55 -23.64
CA TYR A 287 9.84 -25.77 -22.41
C TYR A 287 11.09 -24.87 -22.33
N ARG A 288 11.78 -24.61 -23.45
CA ARG A 288 12.95 -23.72 -23.46
C ARG A 288 12.59 -22.29 -23.07
N ARG A 289 11.49 -21.74 -23.60
CA ARG A 289 11.01 -20.41 -23.18
C ARG A 289 10.56 -20.40 -21.72
N ALA A 290 9.89 -21.47 -21.27
CA ALA A 290 9.50 -21.58 -19.87
C ALA A 290 10.72 -21.54 -18.92
N ILE A 291 11.77 -22.33 -19.21
CA ILE A 291 13.03 -22.33 -18.46
C ILE A 291 13.62 -20.93 -18.38
N ALA A 292 13.69 -20.20 -19.51
CA ALA A 292 14.22 -18.84 -19.55
C ALA A 292 13.48 -17.89 -18.60
N TRP A 293 12.14 -17.97 -18.54
CA TRP A 293 11.33 -17.15 -17.63
C TRP A 293 11.49 -17.52 -16.16
N TYR A 294 11.54 -18.81 -15.84
CA TYR A 294 11.80 -19.27 -14.47
C TYR A 294 13.21 -18.90 -14.00
N GLN A 295 14.22 -18.98 -14.88
CA GLN A 295 15.57 -18.51 -14.59
C GLN A 295 15.62 -16.99 -14.39
N LYS A 296 14.85 -16.23 -15.18
CA LYS A 296 14.73 -14.77 -15.01
C LYS A 296 14.15 -14.40 -13.64
N LEU A 297 13.14 -15.12 -13.17
CA LEU A 297 12.58 -14.96 -11.82
C LEU A 297 13.66 -15.23 -10.77
N ARG A 298 14.33 -16.38 -10.83
CA ARG A 298 15.33 -16.78 -9.83
C ARG A 298 16.53 -15.82 -9.73
N SER A 299 17.00 -15.32 -10.88
CA SER A 299 18.14 -14.40 -10.95
C SER A 299 17.76 -12.99 -10.50
N THR A 300 16.53 -12.54 -10.77
CA THR A 300 16.06 -11.22 -10.32
C THR A 300 15.76 -11.22 -8.83
N TYR A 301 15.07 -12.25 -8.34
CA TYR A 301 14.53 -12.31 -6.99
C TYR A 301 15.30 -13.32 -6.18
N ARG A 302 16.37 -12.88 -5.50
CA ARG A 302 17.25 -13.75 -4.70
C ARG A 302 16.58 -14.27 -3.42
N VAL A 303 15.60 -13.55 -2.89
CA VAL A 303 14.85 -13.93 -1.69
C VAL A 303 13.36 -13.82 -1.99
N HIS A 304 12.77 -14.85 -2.60
CA HIS A 304 11.33 -14.90 -2.87
C HIS A 304 10.80 -16.34 -2.80
N ALA A 305 9.56 -16.52 -2.33
CA ALA A 305 8.95 -17.84 -2.13
C ALA A 305 8.88 -18.67 -3.43
N LEU A 306 8.63 -18.03 -4.57
CA LEU A 306 8.55 -18.68 -5.89
C LEU A 306 9.91 -19.13 -6.47
N ARG A 307 11.05 -18.92 -5.79
CA ARG A 307 12.35 -19.36 -6.33
C ARG A 307 12.44 -20.87 -6.42
N ASP A 308 12.04 -21.57 -5.36
CA ASP A 308 12.05 -23.03 -5.29
C ASP A 308 11.03 -23.62 -6.26
N ASP A 309 9.82 -23.04 -6.32
CA ASP A 309 8.82 -23.37 -7.33
C ASP A 309 9.41 -23.26 -8.74
N SER A 310 10.07 -22.14 -9.05
CA SER A 310 10.66 -21.92 -10.37
C SER A 310 11.74 -22.94 -10.69
N LEU A 311 12.58 -23.31 -9.73
CA LEU A 311 13.62 -24.30 -9.93
C LEU A 311 13.04 -25.70 -10.16
N TYR A 312 12.00 -26.06 -9.40
CA TYR A 312 11.25 -27.28 -9.64
C TYR A 312 10.62 -27.31 -11.03
N ARG A 313 10.04 -26.20 -11.50
CA ARG A 313 9.50 -26.10 -12.86
C ARG A 313 10.57 -26.19 -13.95
N ILE A 314 11.78 -25.69 -13.69
CA ILE A 314 12.92 -25.87 -14.60
C ILE A 314 13.27 -27.35 -14.74
N ILE A 315 13.33 -28.10 -13.63
CA ILE A 315 13.57 -29.56 -13.65
C ILE A 315 12.49 -30.27 -14.47
N GLU A 316 11.21 -29.95 -14.25
CA GLU A 316 10.10 -30.50 -15.05
C GLU A 316 10.28 -30.25 -16.55
N CYS A 317 10.68 -29.04 -16.92
CA CYS A 317 10.92 -28.67 -18.32
C CYS A 317 12.14 -29.41 -18.91
N GLN A 318 13.23 -29.55 -18.17
CA GLN A 318 14.43 -30.26 -18.60
C GLN A 318 14.18 -31.76 -18.78
N VAL A 319 13.42 -32.38 -17.87
CA VAL A 319 12.96 -33.77 -18.03
C VAL A 319 12.12 -33.91 -19.29
N ALA A 320 11.17 -33.00 -19.53
CA ALA A 320 10.32 -33.04 -20.72
C ALA A 320 11.09 -32.83 -22.03
N LEU A 321 12.26 -32.17 -21.98
CA LEU A 321 13.18 -32.01 -23.11
C LEU A 321 14.18 -33.15 -23.28
N GLY A 322 14.25 -34.10 -22.33
CA GLY A 322 15.28 -35.15 -22.31
C GLY A 322 16.67 -34.67 -21.87
N GLU A 323 16.77 -33.45 -21.32
CA GLU A 323 18.03 -32.82 -20.87
C GLU A 323 18.45 -33.35 -19.49
N ARG A 324 18.77 -34.64 -19.43
CA ARG A 324 19.02 -35.39 -18.19
C ARG A 324 20.05 -34.73 -17.25
N GLU A 325 21.23 -34.39 -17.77
CA GLU A 325 22.30 -33.81 -16.96
C GLU A 325 21.92 -32.45 -16.39
N ALA A 326 21.23 -31.63 -17.19
CA ALA A 326 20.75 -30.33 -16.76
C ALA A 326 19.68 -30.46 -15.66
N ALA A 327 18.80 -31.46 -15.75
CA ALA A 327 17.80 -31.75 -14.72
C ALA A 327 18.44 -32.18 -13.39
N ILE A 328 19.47 -33.04 -13.44
CA ILE A 328 20.24 -33.45 -12.26
C ILE A 328 20.91 -32.25 -11.60
N GLU A 329 21.51 -31.36 -12.40
CA GLU A 329 22.19 -30.19 -11.85
C GLU A 329 21.21 -29.20 -11.20
N SER A 330 20.08 -28.93 -11.85
CA SER A 330 18.99 -28.13 -11.26
C SER A 330 18.45 -28.75 -9.97
N PHE A 331 18.37 -30.09 -9.88
CA PHE A 331 17.97 -30.79 -8.67
C PHE A 331 19.00 -30.65 -7.54
N ARG A 332 20.29 -30.81 -7.83
CA ARG A 332 21.38 -30.57 -6.86
C ARG A 332 21.33 -29.13 -6.34
N LEU A 333 21.07 -28.18 -7.23
CA LEU A 333 20.88 -26.78 -6.88
C LEU A 333 19.68 -26.58 -5.94
N LEU A 334 18.55 -27.23 -6.22
CA LEU A 334 17.35 -27.18 -5.37
C LEU A 334 17.63 -27.78 -3.99
N ARG A 335 18.35 -28.90 -3.93
CA ARG A 335 18.78 -29.52 -2.69
C ARG A 335 19.67 -28.61 -1.88
N ARG A 336 20.61 -27.91 -2.52
CA ARG A 336 21.53 -26.96 -1.84
C ARG A 336 20.80 -25.71 -1.35
N GLU A 337 20.09 -25.01 -2.23
CA GLU A 337 19.45 -23.73 -1.91
C GLU A 337 18.18 -23.89 -1.05
N GLY A 338 17.41 -24.96 -1.25
CA GLY A 338 16.18 -25.23 -0.49
C GLY A 338 16.43 -25.54 1.00
N ILE A 339 17.67 -25.88 1.37
CA ILE A 339 18.09 -26.07 2.76
C ILE A 339 18.41 -24.73 3.44
N ASP A 340 18.89 -23.73 2.69
CA ASP A 340 19.37 -22.47 3.25
C ASP A 340 18.25 -21.55 3.76
N TYR A 341 17.01 -21.70 3.27
CA TYR A 341 15.87 -20.91 3.74
C TYR A 341 15.53 -21.16 5.22
N ILE A 342 16.00 -22.27 5.80
CA ILE A 342 15.57 -22.72 7.13
C ILE A 342 16.77 -23.04 8.02
N ARG A 343 17.55 -22.02 8.33
CA ARG A 343 18.26 -21.92 9.61
C ARG A 343 17.77 -20.70 10.39
N VAL A 344 16.50 -20.73 10.80
CA VAL A 344 16.05 -19.82 11.87
C VAL A 344 16.36 -20.53 13.19
N SER A 345 17.55 -20.32 13.74
CA SER A 345 17.84 -20.77 15.09
C SER A 345 17.11 -19.83 16.06
N THR A 346 15.99 -20.25 16.62
CA THR A 346 15.49 -19.58 17.82
C THR A 346 16.31 -20.10 18.99
N ARG A 347 17.09 -19.21 19.60
CA ARG A 347 17.76 -19.49 20.87
C ARG A 347 16.67 -19.52 21.94
N ASP A 348 16.41 -20.68 22.50
CA ASP A 348 15.53 -20.80 23.64
C ASP A 348 16.15 -19.99 24.80
N LYS A 349 15.47 -18.93 25.24
CA LYS A 349 15.97 -18.00 26.27
C LYS A 349 16.11 -18.66 27.64
N ARG A 350 15.44 -19.80 27.89
CA ARG A 350 15.52 -20.52 29.18
C ARG A 350 16.65 -21.54 29.19
N THR A 351 16.86 -22.25 28.09
CA THR A 351 17.82 -23.37 28.04
C THR A 351 19.14 -23.00 27.35
N GLY A 352 19.18 -21.86 26.65
CA GLY A 352 20.33 -21.46 25.84
C GLY A 352 20.52 -22.28 24.56
N LEU A 353 19.75 -23.35 24.36
CA LEU A 353 19.83 -24.25 23.20
C LEU A 353 19.30 -23.58 21.93
N GLN A 354 20.03 -23.73 20.84
CA GLN A 354 19.54 -23.40 19.51
C GLN A 354 18.73 -24.59 18.97
N LYS A 355 17.42 -24.40 18.80
CA LYS A 355 16.62 -25.34 18.00
C LYS A 355 16.78 -24.98 16.54
N VAL A 356 17.44 -25.86 15.79
CA VAL A 356 17.51 -25.77 14.33
C VAL A 356 16.31 -26.52 13.78
N PHE A 357 15.30 -25.80 13.30
CA PHE A 357 14.22 -26.41 12.54
C PHE A 357 14.73 -26.69 11.14
N LYS A 358 14.81 -27.95 10.73
CA LYS A 358 15.06 -28.32 9.34
C LYS A 358 13.70 -28.46 8.67
N TRP A 359 13.30 -27.46 7.89
CA TRP A 359 12.17 -27.62 6.99
C TRP A 359 12.75 -28.12 5.66
N GLU A 360 12.15 -29.13 5.05
CA GLU A 360 12.55 -29.56 3.71
C GLU A 360 11.60 -28.92 2.71
N SER A 361 12.16 -28.32 1.66
CA SER A 361 11.37 -27.74 0.57
C SER A 361 10.42 -28.83 0.03
N PRO A 362 9.09 -28.61 -0.02
CA PRO A 362 8.12 -29.61 -0.47
C PRO A 362 8.36 -30.02 -1.93
N PHE A 363 9.16 -29.25 -2.66
CA PHE A 363 9.56 -29.51 -4.03
C PHE A 363 10.70 -30.53 -4.15
N LEU A 364 11.51 -30.73 -3.12
CA LEU A 364 12.66 -31.64 -3.18
C LEU A 364 12.19 -33.07 -3.44
N LYS A 365 11.28 -33.57 -2.61
CA LYS A 365 10.69 -34.91 -2.77
C LYS A 365 9.95 -35.07 -4.10
N ARG A 366 9.24 -34.03 -4.54
CA ARG A 366 8.55 -34.04 -5.84
C ARG A 366 9.53 -34.14 -7.01
N ALA A 367 10.63 -33.40 -6.95
CA ALA A 367 11.66 -33.41 -7.98
C ALA A 367 12.38 -34.77 -8.04
N GLU A 368 12.66 -35.37 -6.88
CA GLU A 368 13.26 -36.71 -6.79
C GLU A 368 12.37 -37.77 -7.44
N THR A 369 11.10 -37.84 -7.03
CA THR A 369 10.11 -38.75 -7.64
C THR A 369 9.94 -38.52 -9.14
N LEU A 370 10.00 -37.26 -9.60
CA LEU A 370 9.93 -36.93 -11.02
C LEU A 370 11.13 -37.49 -11.80
N LEU A 371 12.34 -37.32 -11.27
CA LEU A 371 13.57 -37.83 -11.90
C LEU A 371 13.60 -39.36 -11.93
N GLU A 372 13.20 -40.01 -10.84
CA GLU A 372 13.09 -41.47 -10.78
C GLU A 372 12.13 -42.03 -11.83
N ARG A 373 10.94 -41.42 -11.95
CA ARG A 373 9.94 -41.81 -12.97
C ARG A 373 10.44 -41.60 -14.40
N ALA A 374 11.34 -40.64 -14.60
CA ALA A 374 12.01 -40.42 -15.88
C ALA A 374 13.22 -41.36 -16.10
N GLY A 375 13.49 -42.31 -15.21
CA GLY A 375 14.67 -43.20 -15.29
C GLY A 375 15.99 -42.50 -14.97
N ILE A 376 15.94 -41.31 -14.37
CA ILE A 376 17.10 -40.49 -14.04
C ILE A 376 17.51 -40.77 -12.60
N ARG A 377 18.56 -41.58 -12.41
CA ARG A 377 19.13 -41.82 -11.07
C ARG A 377 19.94 -40.62 -10.61
N VAL A 378 19.54 -40.03 -9.50
CA VAL A 378 20.33 -39.00 -8.80
C VAL A 378 21.18 -39.70 -7.74
N ARG A 379 22.49 -39.76 -7.96
CA ARG A 379 23.44 -40.23 -6.94
C ARG A 379 23.82 -39.09 -6.00
#